data_AF-A0A945DQI3-F1
#
_entry.id   AF-A0A945DQI3-F1
#
_cell.length_a   1.000
_cell.length_b   1.000
_cell.length_c   1.000
_cell.angle_alpha   90.00
_cell.angle_beta   90.00
_cell.angle_gamma   90.00
#
_symmetry.space_group_name_H-M   'P 1'
#
loop_
_entity.id
_entity.type
_entity.pdbx_description
1 polymer ?
#
loop_
_entity_poly.entity_id
_entity_poly.type
_entity_poly.pdbx_seq_one_letter_code
_entity_poly.pdbx_strand_id
1 'polypeptide(L)'
;MMLTIILLLIWLALGLRSGLAEYRYYQSVRTLEPQIWEKLGSPKYLKIPMVFVSPKGAKLLQTISNETVRRHALQHRQAGAQFLAYVVVVLLLAIAYFKTA
;
A
#
# COMPACT_ATOMS: atom_id res chain seq x y z
N MET A 1 25.82 -3.30 -13.57
CA MET A 1 24.82 -2.53 -14.37
C MET A 1 23.57 -3.32 -14.72
N MET A 2 23.66 -4.52 -15.31
CA MET A 2 22.45 -5.28 -15.70
C MET A 2 21.62 -5.75 -14.49
N LEU A 3 22.28 -6.27 -13.43
CA LEU A 3 21.62 -6.71 -12.20
C LEU A 3 20.88 -5.57 -11.49
N THR A 4 21.50 -4.39 -11.42
CA THR A 4 20.91 -3.19 -10.82
C THR A 4 19.69 -2.70 -11.58
N ILE A 5 19.69 -2.79 -12.92
CA ILE A 5 18.53 -2.43 -13.75
C ILE A 5 17.37 -3.40 -13.51
N ILE A 6 17.64 -4.70 -13.43
CA ILE A 6 16.62 -5.72 -13.15
C ILE A 6 15.99 -5.48 -11.77
N LEU A 7 16.80 -5.20 -10.75
CA LEU A 7 16.31 -4.87 -9.40
C LEU A 7 15.45 -3.61 -9.39
N LEU A 8 15.83 -2.59 -10.16
CA LEU A 8 15.07 -1.34 -10.31
C LEU A 8 13.72 -1.57 -10.99
N LEU A 9 13.68 -2.37 -12.06
CA LEU A 9 12.44 -2.71 -12.77
C LEU A 9 11.49 -3.51 -11.88
N ILE A 10 11.99 -4.49 -11.13
CA ILE A 10 11.20 -5.26 -10.17
C ILE A 10 10.66 -4.33 -9.06
N TRP A 11 11.49 -3.42 -8.55
CA TRP A 11 11.08 -2.44 -7.56
C TRP A 11 9.96 -1.54 -8.08
N LEU A 12 10.10 -1.03 -9.31
CA LEU A 12 9.12 -0.14 -9.93
C LEU A 12 7.81 -0.87 -10.22
N ALA A 13 7.87 -2.12 -10.70
CA ALA A 13 6.69 -2.95 -10.93
C ALA A 13 5.93 -3.26 -9.62
N LEU A 14 6.65 -3.61 -8.55
CA LEU A 14 6.06 -3.85 -7.23
C LEU A 14 5.46 -2.58 -6.63
N GLY A 15 6.17 -1.45 -6.73
CA GLY A 15 5.69 -0.15 -6.28
C GLY A 15 4.43 0.28 -7.03
N LEU A 16 4.42 0.14 -8.36
CA LEU A 16 3.26 0.45 -9.19
C LEU A 16 2.07 -0.44 -8.83
N ARG A 17 2.29 -1.74 -8.61
CA ARG A 17 1.24 -2.68 -8.20
C ARG A 17 0.67 -2.34 -6.83
N SER A 18 1.53 -1.96 -5.88
CA SER A 18 1.12 -1.53 -4.54
C SER A 18 0.29 -0.24 -4.61
N GLY A 19 0.78 0.76 -5.35
CA GLY A 19 0.07 2.02 -5.55
C GLY A 19 -1.27 1.86 -6.26
N LEU A 20 -1.37 0.97 -7.26
CA LEU A 20 -2.64 0.66 -7.93
C LEU A 20 -3.63 -0.01 -6.97
N ALA A 21 -3.17 -0.93 -6.13
CA ALA A 21 -4.02 -1.61 -5.14
C ALA A 21 -4.54 -0.61 -4.10
N GLU A 22 -3.69 0.31 -3.67
CA GLU A 22 -4.01 1.39 -2.75
C GLU A 22 -5.03 2.37 -3.37
N TYR A 23 -4.84 2.75 -4.63
CA TYR A 23 -5.79 3.58 -5.37
C TYR A 23 -7.15 2.89 -5.52
N ARG A 24 -7.17 1.60 -5.88
CA ARG A 24 -8.41 0.81 -6.00
C ARG A 24 -9.12 0.68 -4.65
N TYR A 25 -8.38 0.53 -3.56
CA TYR A 25 -8.94 0.51 -2.21
C TYR A 25 -9.63 1.83 -1.88
N TYR A 26 -8.97 2.97 -2.10
CA TYR A 26 -9.57 4.29 -1.86
C TYR A 26 -10.78 4.55 -2.76
N GLN A 27 -10.71 4.16 -4.02
CA GLN A 27 -11.82 4.27 -4.95
C GLN A 27 -13.01 3.43 -4.49
N SER A 28 -12.77 2.20 -4.01
CA SER A 28 -13.82 1.30 -3.51
C SER A 28 -14.51 1.86 -2.26
N VAL A 29 -13.79 2.49 -1.33
CA VAL A 29 -14.40 3.13 -0.16
C VAL A 29 -15.22 4.34 -0.58
N ARG A 30 -14.73 5.14 -1.54
CA ARG A 30 -15.46 6.30 -2.06
C ARG A 30 -16.75 5.92 -2.78
N THR A 31 -16.77 4.82 -3.53
CA THR A 31 -17.95 4.41 -4.31
C THR A 31 -18.93 3.54 -3.53
N LEU A 32 -18.44 2.62 -2.70
CA LEU A 32 -19.29 1.67 -1.98
C LEU A 32 -19.72 2.18 -0.61
N GLU A 33 -18.93 3.03 0.04
CA GLU A 33 -19.18 3.53 1.40
C GLU A 33 -19.02 5.07 1.47
N PRO A 34 -19.79 5.85 0.69
CA PRO A 34 -19.66 7.31 0.61
C PRO A 34 -19.87 7.99 1.97
N GLN A 35 -20.70 7.41 2.85
CA GLN A 35 -20.94 7.93 4.21
C GLN A 35 -19.68 7.87 5.09
N ILE A 36 -18.86 6.83 4.92
CA ILE A 36 -17.61 6.68 5.67
C ILE A 36 -16.53 7.57 5.07
N TRP A 37 -16.52 7.71 3.74
CA TRP A 37 -15.67 8.66 3.03
C TRP A 37 -15.89 10.12 3.47
N GLU A 38 -17.15 10.52 3.67
CA GLU A 38 -17.49 11.84 4.22
C GLU A 38 -17.07 11.98 5.68
N LYS A 39 -17.27 10.95 6.52
CA LYS A 39 -16.81 10.95 7.93
C LYS A 39 -15.28 10.97 8.08
N LEU A 40 -14.55 10.47 7.09
CA LEU A 40 -13.09 10.60 6.96
C LEU A 40 -12.67 12.03 6.56
N GLY A 41 -13.62 12.93 6.28
CA GLY A 41 -13.38 14.32 5.91
C GLY A 41 -13.14 14.52 4.41
N SER A 42 -13.58 13.59 3.56
CA SER A 42 -13.36 13.63 2.10
C SER A 42 -11.91 13.99 1.71
N PRO A 43 -10.91 13.23 2.18
CA PRO A 43 -9.51 13.56 1.93
C PRO A 43 -9.23 13.59 0.41
N LYS A 44 -8.52 14.61 -0.05
CA LYS A 44 -8.12 14.77 -1.46
C LYS A 44 -6.64 14.45 -1.67
N TYR A 45 -6.35 13.81 -2.80
CA TYR A 45 -4.99 13.56 -3.30
C TYR A 45 -4.09 12.88 -2.26
N LEU A 46 -2.98 13.52 -1.90
CA LEU A 46 -1.94 12.99 -1.01
C LEU A 46 -2.40 12.85 0.46
N LYS A 47 -3.52 13.47 0.86
CA LYS A 47 -4.04 13.32 2.22
C LYS A 47 -4.80 12.01 2.44
N ILE A 48 -5.16 11.33 1.36
CA ILE A 48 -5.92 10.08 1.42
C ILE A 48 -5.18 8.99 2.20
N PRO A 49 -3.91 8.65 1.88
CA PRO A 49 -3.19 7.65 2.66
C PRO A 49 -3.06 8.06 4.12
N MET A 50 -2.71 9.31 4.40
CA MET A 50 -2.49 9.78 5.77
C MET A 50 -3.73 9.67 6.67
N VAL A 51 -4.92 9.95 6.12
CA VAL A 51 -6.18 9.81 6.85
C VAL A 51 -6.56 8.33 7.03
N PHE A 52 -6.26 7.48 6.04
CA PHE A 52 -6.51 6.04 6.11
C PHE A 52 -5.60 5.30 7.10
N VAL A 53 -4.33 5.71 7.25
CA VAL A 53 -3.43 5.13 8.27
C VAL A 53 -3.67 5.73 9.66
N SER A 54 -4.45 6.81 9.77
CA SER A 54 -4.74 7.43 11.06
C SER A 54 -5.55 6.47 11.95
N PRO A 55 -5.32 6.46 13.28
CA PRO A 55 -6.05 5.58 14.20
C PRO A 55 -7.56 5.85 14.21
N LYS A 56 -7.98 7.09 13.90
CA LYS A 56 -9.40 7.44 13.71
C LYS A 56 -9.97 6.79 12.44
N GLY A 57 -9.24 6.87 11.33
CA GLY A 57 -9.62 6.24 10.07
C GLY A 57 -9.67 4.72 10.20
N ALA A 58 -8.68 4.09 10.84
CA ALA A 58 -8.66 2.66 11.08
C ALA A 58 -9.88 2.15 11.86
N LYS A 59 -10.34 2.88 12.89
CA LYS A 59 -11.58 2.53 13.62
C LYS A 59 -12.83 2.65 12.75
N LEU A 60 -12.93 3.70 11.93
CA LEU A 60 -14.04 3.89 10.98
C LEU A 60 -14.08 2.79 9.90
N LEU A 61 -12.91 2.37 9.42
CA LEU A 61 -12.75 1.30 8.43
C LEU A 61 -13.06 -0.08 9.02
N GLN A 62 -12.86 -0.30 10.32
CA GLN A 62 -13.26 -1.54 11.01
C GLN A 62 -14.78 -1.71 11.11
N THR A 63 -15.53 -0.61 11.06
CA THR A 63 -17.00 -0.62 11.04
C THR A 63 -17.57 -1.01 9.67
N ILE A 64 -16.74 -1.07 8.61
CA ILE A 64 -17.16 -1.48 7.27
C ILE A 64 -17.42 -2.99 7.26
N SER A 65 -18.69 -3.38 7.18
CA SER A 65 -19.12 -4.78 7.03
C SER A 65 -19.05 -5.28 5.58
N ASN A 66 -18.72 -4.41 4.63
CA ASN A 66 -18.73 -4.70 3.21
C ASN A 66 -17.54 -5.59 2.81
N GLU A 67 -17.82 -6.83 2.45
CA GLU A 67 -16.83 -7.89 2.21
C GLU A 67 -15.88 -7.55 1.05
N THR A 68 -16.35 -6.78 0.06
CA THR A 68 -15.56 -6.29 -1.07
C THR A 68 -14.47 -5.33 -0.62
N VAL A 69 -14.78 -4.40 0.28
CA VAL A 69 -13.84 -3.42 0.83
C VAL A 69 -12.81 -4.13 1.72
N ARG A 70 -13.25 -5.11 2.52
CA ARG A 70 -12.37 -5.94 3.35
C ARG A 70 -11.38 -6.75 2.52
N ARG A 71 -11.81 -7.29 1.38
CA ARG A 71 -10.96 -8.04 0.45
C ARG A 71 -9.92 -7.14 -0.22
N HIS A 72 -10.29 -5.92 -0.59
CA HIS A 72 -9.36 -4.91 -1.09
C HIS A 72 -8.38 -4.41 -0.01
N ALA A 73 -8.81 -4.25 1.24
CA ALA A 73 -7.94 -3.92 2.37
C ALA A 73 -6.90 -5.03 2.63
N LEU A 74 -7.31 -6.30 2.56
CA LEU A 74 -6.42 -7.46 2.68
C LEU A 74 -5.39 -7.52 1.55
N GLN A 75 -5.81 -7.28 0.30
CA GLN A 75 -4.90 -7.22 -0.84
C GLN A 75 -3.89 -6.07 -0.72
N HIS A 76 -4.32 -4.90 -0.24
CA HIS A 76 -3.43 -3.78 0.03
C HIS A 76 -2.37 -4.14 1.09
N ARG A 77 -2.79 -4.78 2.19
CA ARG A 77 -1.88 -5.21 3.27
C ARG A 77 -0.88 -6.28 2.81
N GLN A 78 -1.32 -7.23 1.98
CA GLN A 78 -0.43 -8.24 1.38
C GLN A 78 0.54 -7.64 0.35
N ALA A 79 0.08 -6.74 -0.51
CA ALA A 79 0.93 -6.08 -1.49
C ALA A 79 2.02 -5.21 -0.82
N GLY A 80 1.64 -4.49 0.24
CA GLY A 80 2.59 -3.73 1.06
C GLY A 80 3.61 -4.63 1.76
N ALA A 81 3.17 -5.77 2.32
CA ALA A 81 4.08 -6.73 2.96
C ALA A 81 5.08 -7.36 1.96
N GLN A 82 4.63 -7.68 0.75
CA GLN A 82 5.50 -8.20 -0.32
C GLN A 82 6.54 -7.16 -0.77
N PHE A 83 6.14 -5.90 -0.92
CA PHE A 83 7.05 -4.82 -1.24
C PHE A 83 8.08 -4.59 -0.11
N LEU A 84 7.63 -4.56 1.14
CA LEU A 84 8.52 -4.40 2.30
C LEU A 84 9.52 -5.56 2.41
N ALA A 85 9.05 -6.81 2.26
CA ALA A 85 9.91 -7.99 2.28
C ALA A 85 10.97 -7.94 1.17
N TYR A 86 10.58 -7.54 -0.04
CA TYR A 86 11.52 -7.34 -1.14
C TYR A 86 12.57 -6.28 -0.82
N VAL A 87 12.18 -5.12 -0.28
CA VAL A 87 13.10 -4.05 0.12
C VAL A 87 14.08 -4.54 1.19
N VAL A 88 13.60 -5.25 2.21
CA VAL A 88 14.45 -5.81 3.28
C VAL A 88 15.48 -6.79 2.72
N VAL A 89 15.07 -7.70 1.83
CA VAL A 89 15.98 -8.67 1.19
C VAL A 89 17.04 -7.97 0.34
N VAL A 90 16.63 -6.99 -0.48
CA VAL A 90 17.57 -6.20 -1.29
C VAL A 90 18.56 -5.44 -0.40
N LEU A 91 18.09 -4.88 0.72
CA LEU A 91 18.94 -4.16 1.67
C LEU A 91 19.97 -5.10 2.33
N LEU A 92 19.53 -6.29 2.76
CA LEU A 92 20.43 -7.30 3.35
C LEU A 92 21.48 -7.78 2.35
N LEU A 93 21.08 -8.01 1.10
CA LEU A 93 22.01 -8.37 0.02
C LEU A 93 23.01 -7.24 -0.26
N ALA A 94 22.56 -5.99 -0.27
CA ALA A 94 23.43 -4.83 -0.45
C ALA A 94 24.43 -4.71 0.70
N ILE A 95 23.97 -4.82 1.96
CA ILE A 95 24.84 -4.79 3.14
C ILE A 95 25.86 -5.93 3.09
N ALA A 96 25.43 -7.15 2.75
CA ALA A 96 26.32 -8.29 2.61
C ALA A 96 27.39 -8.04 1.54
N TYR A 97 26.98 -7.56 0.37
CA TYR A 97 27.88 -7.20 -0.73
C TYR A 97 28.91 -6.14 -0.31
N PHE A 98 28.46 -5.03 0.29
CA PHE A 98 29.35 -3.96 0.76
C PHE A 98 30.22 -4.36 1.96
N LYS A 99 29.84 -5.38 2.73
CA LYS A 99 30.66 -5.93 3.81
C LYS A 99 31.75 -6.87 3.28
N THR A 100 31.50 -7.54 2.16
CA THR A 100 32.44 -8.48 1.53
C THR A 100 33.35 -7.85 0.47
N ALA A 101 33.00 -6.65 -0.01
CA ALA A 101 33.80 -5.83 -0.93
C ALA A 101 34.78 -4.94 -0.16
#